data_AF-A0A1I6T256-F1
#
_entry.id   AF-A0A1I6T256-F1
#
_cell.length_a   1.000
_cell.length_b   1.000
_cell.length_c   1.000
_cell.angle_alpha   90.00
_cell.angle_beta   90.00
_cell.angle_gamma   90.00
#
_symmetry.space_group_name_H-M   'P 1'
#
loop_
_entity.id
_entity.type
_entity.pdbx_description
1 polymer ?
#
loop_
_entity_poly.entity_id
_entity_poly.type
_entity_poly.pdbx_seq_one_letter_code
_entity_poly.pdbx_strand_id
1 'polypeptide(L)'
;MLLDTEYIVQKEYTVLLKNGTKIEFDGDGEWKEVKAKTTAVPVKITPSTILEHIHHSFPNTYVKEIKRTSRRYEVEISNGLELEFDKNGVFLKIDD
;
A
#
# COMPACT_ATOMS: atom_id res chain seq x y z
N MET A 1 -41.19 -4.08 -10.01
CA MET A 1 -39.86 -3.86 -10.61
C MET A 1 -38.88 -4.02 -9.47
N LEU A 2 -38.27 -5.21 -9.38
CA LEU A 2 -37.21 -5.45 -8.41
C LEU A 2 -36.07 -4.52 -8.81
N LEU A 3 -35.88 -3.45 -8.04
CA LEU A 3 -34.59 -2.78 -8.01
C LEU A 3 -33.68 -3.79 -7.33
N ASP A 4 -33.16 -4.70 -8.14
CA ASP A 4 -32.04 -5.54 -7.77
C ASP A 4 -31.00 -4.55 -7.25
N THR A 5 -30.88 -4.59 -5.94
CA THR A 5 -29.81 -3.95 -5.21
C THR A 5 -28.59 -4.71 -5.65
N GLU A 6 -28.08 -4.41 -6.84
CA GLU A 6 -26.66 -4.48 -7.10
C GLU A 6 -26.06 -3.64 -5.98
N TYR A 7 -25.72 -4.33 -4.90
CA TYR A 7 -24.53 -4.05 -4.13
C TYR A 7 -23.55 -3.43 -5.12
N ILE A 8 -23.16 -2.18 -4.88
CA ILE A 8 -22.01 -1.61 -5.56
C ILE A 8 -20.83 -2.49 -5.13
N VAL A 9 -20.64 -3.62 -5.81
CA VAL A 9 -19.42 -4.39 -5.75
C VAL A 9 -18.44 -3.47 -6.41
N GLN A 10 -17.68 -2.73 -5.59
CA GLN A 10 -16.52 -2.03 -6.11
C GLN A 10 -15.69 -3.10 -6.81
N LYS A 11 -15.57 -2.95 -8.12
CA LYS A 11 -14.78 -3.87 -8.92
C LYS A 11 -13.34 -3.75 -8.42
N GLU A 12 -12.72 -4.88 -8.12
CA GLU A 12 -11.33 -4.93 -7.71
C GLU A 12 -10.60 -5.92 -8.59
N TYR A 13 -9.34 -5.62 -8.88
CA TYR A 13 -8.47 -6.51 -9.64
C TYR A 13 -7.27 -6.85 -8.79
N THR A 14 -6.99 -8.14 -8.65
CA THR A 14 -5.77 -8.61 -8.01
C THR A 14 -4.89 -9.27 -9.06
N VAL A 15 -3.64 -8.82 -9.15
CA VAL A 15 -2.61 -9.39 -10.01
C VAL A 15 -1.54 -10.02 -9.13
N LEU A 16 -1.27 -11.30 -9.36
CA LEU A 16 -0.14 -12.02 -8.74
C LEU A 16 0.97 -12.19 -9.78
N LEU A 17 2.12 -11.56 -9.53
CA LEU A 17 3.30 -11.68 -10.38
C LEU A 17 4.06 -12.98 -10.07
N LYS A 18 4.88 -13.44 -11.03
CA LYS A 18 5.68 -14.67 -10.92
C LYS A 18 6.61 -14.67 -9.69
N ASN A 19 7.11 -13.51 -9.27
CA ASN A 19 7.96 -13.37 -8.09
C ASN A 19 7.18 -13.37 -6.76
N GLY A 20 5.84 -13.50 -6.81
CA GLY A 20 4.95 -13.48 -5.66
C GLY A 20 4.48 -12.09 -5.23
N THR A 21 4.90 -11.01 -5.92
CA THR A 21 4.34 -9.68 -5.66
C THR A 21 2.85 -9.68 -6.01
N LYS A 22 2.03 -9.24 -5.06
CA LYS A 22 0.60 -9.02 -5.23
C LYS A 22 0.36 -7.54 -5.44
N ILE A 23 -0.47 -7.20 -6.43
CA ILE A 23 -0.91 -5.83 -6.68
C ILE A 23 -2.44 -5.83 -6.74
N GLU A 24 -3.06 -4.98 -5.93
CA GLU A 24 -4.50 -4.74 -5.98
C GLU A 24 -4.77 -3.41 -6.67
N PHE A 25 -5.83 -3.37 -7.48
CA PHE A 25 -6.32 -2.18 -8.17
C PHE A 25 -7.81 -2.00 -7.89
N ASP A 26 -8.26 -0.75 -7.83
CA ASP A 26 -9.69 -0.41 -7.82
C ASP A 26 -10.35 -0.61 -9.19
N GLY A 27 -11.63 -0.27 -9.28
CA GLY A 27 -12.45 -0.48 -10.46
C GLY A 27 -12.00 0.35 -11.67
N ASP A 28 -11.32 1.46 -11.41
CA ASP A 28 -10.77 2.38 -12.41
C ASP A 28 -9.36 1.96 -12.87
N GLY A 29 -8.78 0.92 -12.24
CA GLY A 29 -7.45 0.41 -12.54
C GLY A 29 -6.34 1.17 -11.82
N GLU A 30 -6.69 2.00 -10.85
CA GLU A 30 -5.73 2.69 -9.98
C GLU A 30 -5.27 1.73 -8.88
N TRP A 31 -3.95 1.65 -8.63
CA TRP A 31 -3.43 0.71 -7.63
C TRP A 31 -3.95 1.07 -6.23
N LYS A 32 -4.20 0.08 -5.38
CA LYS A 32 -4.60 0.23 -3.98
C LYS A 32 -3.55 -0.31 -3.04
N GLU A 33 -2.97 -1.45 -3.38
CA GLU A 33 -1.98 -2.16 -2.56
C GLU A 33 -0.89 -2.76 -3.45
N VAL A 34 0.36 -2.66 -3.00
CA VAL A 34 1.49 -3.39 -3.58
C VAL A 34 2.20 -4.11 -2.44
N LYS A 35 2.10 -5.45 -2.42
CA LYS A 35 2.72 -6.32 -1.41
C LYS A 35 3.80 -7.18 -2.06
N ALA A 36 5.05 -6.94 -1.71
CA ALA A 36 6.19 -7.71 -2.18
C ALA A 36 6.45 -8.90 -1.25
N LYS A 37 6.43 -10.13 -1.81
CA LYS A 37 6.53 -11.36 -0.99
C LYS A 37 7.92 -11.60 -0.41
N THR A 38 8.96 -11.45 -1.22
CA THR A 38 10.34 -11.84 -0.87
C THR A 38 11.35 -10.71 -1.08
N THR A 39 10.90 -9.56 -1.58
CA THR A 39 11.75 -8.43 -1.99
C THR A 39 11.13 -7.12 -1.50
N ALA A 40 11.72 -5.98 -1.85
CA ALA A 40 11.15 -4.68 -1.59
C ALA A 40 10.13 -4.27 -2.65
N VAL A 41 9.14 -3.48 -2.24
CA VAL A 41 8.33 -2.70 -3.18
C VAL A 41 9.27 -1.77 -3.98
N PRO A 42 9.12 -1.67 -5.32
CA PRO A 42 9.94 -0.75 -6.10
C PRO A 42 9.79 0.69 -5.60
N VAL A 43 10.91 1.38 -5.35
CA VAL A 43 10.94 2.73 -4.76
C VAL A 43 10.09 3.76 -5.49
N LYS A 44 9.83 3.58 -6.79
CA LYS A 44 8.98 4.48 -7.59
C LYS A 44 7.49 4.42 -7.24
N ILE A 45 7.05 3.37 -6.56
CA ILE A 45 5.66 3.22 -6.09
C ILE A 45 5.44 4.02 -4.81
N THR A 46 6.47 4.14 -3.97
CA THR A 46 6.38 4.80 -2.66
C THR A 46 6.68 6.30 -2.80
N PRO A 47 5.81 7.18 -2.26
CA PRO A 47 6.09 8.61 -2.18
C PRO A 47 7.46 8.90 -1.53
N SER A 48 8.19 9.88 -2.06
CA SER A 48 9.56 10.19 -1.58
C SER A 48 9.59 10.62 -0.12
N THR A 49 8.58 11.37 0.35
CA THR A 49 8.45 11.81 1.75
C THR A 49 8.36 10.62 2.72
N ILE A 50 7.64 9.57 2.32
CA ILE A 50 7.53 8.32 3.09
C ILE A 50 8.88 7.58 3.11
N LEU A 51 9.54 7.45 1.95
CA LEU A 51 10.86 6.81 1.87
C LEU A 51 11.91 7.53 2.72
N GLU A 52 11.91 8.87 2.68
CA GLU A 52 12.81 9.71 3.50
C GLU A 52 12.59 9.47 4.99
N HIS A 53 11.33 9.45 5.44
CA HIS A 53 11.02 9.16 6.84
C HIS A 53 11.48 7.76 7.24
N ILE A 54 11.22 6.74 6.42
CA ILE A 54 11.61 5.36 6.71
C ILE A 54 13.12 5.21 6.79
N HIS A 55 13.87 5.76 5.83
CA HIS A 55 15.33 5.68 5.85
C HIS A 55 15.95 6.44 7.03
N HIS A 56 15.34 7.53 7.49
CA HIS A 56 15.81 8.30 8.63
C HIS A 56 15.51 7.61 9.97
N SER A 57 14.26 7.18 10.17
CA SER A 57 13.77 6.65 11.44
C SER A 57 14.05 5.16 11.64
N PHE A 58 14.09 4.39 10.54
CA PHE A 58 14.21 2.93 10.54
C PHE A 58 15.33 2.48 9.58
N PRO A 59 16.60 2.78 9.90
CA PRO A 59 17.72 2.43 9.04
C PRO A 59 17.82 0.92 8.82
N ASN A 60 18.35 0.52 7.65
CA ASN A 60 18.47 -0.88 7.21
C ASN A 60 17.13 -1.62 7.06
N THR A 61 16.03 -0.90 6.88
CA THR A 61 14.73 -1.47 6.52
C THR A 61 14.35 -1.12 5.07
N TYR A 62 13.41 -1.86 4.52
CA TYR A 62 12.81 -1.58 3.21
C TYR A 62 11.30 -1.75 3.26
N VAL A 63 10.58 -1.10 2.34
CA VAL A 63 9.13 -1.24 2.22
C VAL A 63 8.78 -2.63 1.68
N LYS A 64 8.00 -3.39 2.45
CA LYS A 64 7.44 -4.70 2.05
C LYS A 64 6.04 -4.56 1.46
N GLU A 65 5.25 -3.67 2.02
CA GLU A 65 3.91 -3.39 1.56
C GLU A 65 3.63 -1.90 1.60
N ILE A 66 2.91 -1.42 0.60
CA ILE A 66 2.29 -0.10 0.63
C ILE A 66 0.86 -0.23 0.18
N LYS A 67 -0.04 0.32 0.98
CA LYS A 67 -1.45 0.45 0.67
C LYS A 67 -1.85 1.91 0.74
N ARG A 68 -2.60 2.37 -0.25
CA ARG A 68 -3.15 3.73 -0.29
C ARG A 68 -4.66 3.70 -0.19
N THR A 69 -5.18 4.63 0.58
CA THR A 69 -6.60 4.98 0.60
C THR A 69 -6.75 6.43 0.17
N SER A 70 -7.98 6.93 0.10
CA SER A 70 -8.23 8.36 -0.16
C SER A 70 -7.71 9.29 0.95
N ARG A 71 -7.32 8.76 2.12
CA ARG A 71 -6.96 9.55 3.30
C ARG A 71 -5.53 9.35 3.79
N ARG A 72 -4.96 8.16 3.56
CA ARG A 72 -3.69 7.75 4.18
C ARG A 72 -2.94 6.72 3.34
N TYR A 73 -1.67 6.55 3.68
CA TYR A 73 -0.87 5.39 3.32
C TYR A 73 -0.66 4.52 4.56
N GLU A 74 -0.78 3.22 4.37
CA GLU A 74 -0.38 2.17 5.33
C GLU A 74 0.87 1.49 4.73
N VAL A 75 1.94 1.38 5.49
CA VAL A 75 3.24 0.87 5.01
C VAL A 75 3.80 -0.17 5.96
N GLU A 76 3.93 -1.41 5.52
CA GLU A 76 4.67 -2.46 6.23
C GLU A 76 6.14 -2.39 5.80
N ILE A 77 7.06 -2.26 6.76
CA ILE A 77 8.50 -2.31 6.51
C ILE A 77 9.10 -3.66 6.90
N SER A 78 10.30 -3.95 6.42
CA SER A 78 10.92 -5.29 6.48
C SER A 78 11.15 -5.87 7.87
N ASN A 79 11.14 -5.04 8.91
CA ASN A 79 11.23 -5.47 10.32
C ASN A 79 9.86 -5.80 10.94
N GLY A 80 8.77 -5.73 10.17
CA GLY A 80 7.41 -6.05 10.59
C GLY A 80 6.63 -4.89 11.20
N LEU A 81 7.18 -3.68 11.27
CA LEU A 81 6.41 -2.51 11.72
C LEU A 81 5.46 -2.03 10.62
N GLU A 82 4.25 -1.66 11.04
CA GLU A 82 3.24 -1.01 10.20
C GLU A 82 3.20 0.47 10.54
N LEU A 83 3.33 1.31 9.53
CA LEU A 83 3.43 2.76 9.66
C LEU A 83 2.26 3.41 8.92
N GLU A 84 1.53 4.31 9.60
CA GLU A 84 0.51 5.14 8.98
C GLU A 84 1.07 6.53 8.64
N PHE A 85 0.77 7.00 7.42
CA PHE A 85 1.07 8.34 6.94
C PHE A 85 -0.20 9.01 6.41
N ASP A 86 -0.29 10.32 6.53
CA ASP A 86 -1.38 11.07 5.89
C ASP A 86 -1.29 11.02 4.35
N LYS A 87 -2.30 11.55 3.65
CA LYS A 87 -2.31 11.61 2.18
C LYS A 87 -1.14 12.37 1.54
N ASN A 88 -0.42 13.20 2.31
CA ASN A 88 0.76 13.95 1.85
C ASN A 88 2.07 13.22 2.17
N GLY A 89 1.99 12.06 2.83
CA GLY A 89 3.15 11.27 3.26
C GLY A 89 3.79 11.77 4.56
N VAL A 90 3.07 12.53 5.38
CA VAL A 90 3.51 12.94 6.72
C VAL A 90 3.21 11.81 7.70
N PHE A 91 4.21 11.38 8.48
CA PHE A 91 4.09 10.31 9.45
C PHE A 91 3.04 10.63 10.53
N LEU A 92 2.17 9.67 10.82
CA LEU A 92 1.12 9.78 11.83
C LEU A 92 1.44 8.95 13.07
N LYS A 93 1.62 7.64 12.89
CA LYS A 93 1.85 6.67 13.97
C LYS A 93 2.41 5.35 13.44
N ILE A 94 2.90 4.54 14.36
CA ILE A 94 3.06 3.09 14.17
C ILE A 94 1.72 2.45 14.55
N ASP A 95 1.19 1.53 13.73
CA ASP A 95 0.00 0.76 14.09
C ASP A 95 0.37 -0.40 15.02
N ASP A 96 -0.51 -0.73 15.97
CA ASP A 96 -0.33 -1.78 16.98
C ASP A 96 -1.06 -3.07 16.59
#